data_AF-A0A5C6NIE5-F1
#
_entry.id   AF-A0A5C6NIE5-F1
#
_cell.length_a   1.000
_cell.length_b   1.000
_cell.length_c   1.000
_cell.angle_alpha   90.00
_cell.angle_beta   90.00
_cell.angle_gamma   90.00
#
_symmetry.space_group_name_H-M   'P 1'
#
loop_
_entity.id
_entity.type
_entity.pdbx_description
1 polymer ?
#
loop_
_entity_poly.entity_id
_entity_poly.type
_entity_poly.pdbx_seq_one_letter_code
_entity_poly.pdbx_strand_id
1 'polypeptide(L)'
;MLPDPRSLILVVTPTRERDTITTALRSFSESTCIRFTPQRRQRDFVNIQSLGGCYSFIGRRGRSQTVSLSRRGCVFPQIVQHEMLHALGFNHEQTRSDRDQHVRILLNNVIRGQEHNFRRINTNNLGTPYDYNSVMHYGRFAFSRNNQPTIVPIPNQNVSIGRATQMSPNDILRINRLYGCSE
;
A
#
# COMPACT_ATOMS: atom_id res chain seq x y z
N MET A 1 -13.20 5.44 16.72
CA MET A 1 -13.60 4.03 16.97
C MET A 1 -12.64 3.16 16.18
N LEU A 2 -11.64 2.59 16.86
CA LEU A 2 -10.73 1.62 16.24
C LEU A 2 -11.49 0.29 16.15
N PRO A 3 -11.56 -0.37 14.98
CA PRO A 3 -12.22 -1.66 14.88
C PRO A 3 -11.46 -2.73 15.68
N ASP A 4 -12.23 -3.68 16.24
CA ASP A 4 -11.81 -4.88 16.96
C ASP A 4 -10.55 -5.55 16.34
N PRO A 5 -9.53 -5.89 17.16
CA PRO A 5 -8.25 -6.50 16.73
C PRO A 5 -8.36 -7.89 16.08
N ARG A 6 -9.54 -8.47 15.92
CA ARG A 6 -9.75 -9.71 15.15
C ARG A 6 -10.09 -9.42 13.70
N SER A 7 -9.09 -8.88 13.02
CA SER A 7 -8.99 -8.47 11.62
C SER A 7 -9.42 -9.53 10.60
N LEU A 8 -10.73 -9.66 10.39
CA LEU A 8 -11.31 -10.27 9.20
C LEU A 8 -11.67 -9.17 8.20
N ILE A 9 -10.70 -8.78 7.36
CA ILE A 9 -11.05 -8.00 6.16
C ILE A 9 -11.66 -8.97 5.18
N LEU A 10 -12.95 -8.84 4.98
CA LEU A 10 -13.69 -9.76 4.14
C LEU A 10 -13.61 -9.32 2.70
N VAL A 11 -13.40 -10.27 1.79
CA VAL A 11 -13.09 -9.98 0.40
C VAL A 11 -14.04 -10.71 -0.53
N VAL A 12 -14.50 -10.01 -1.57
CA VAL A 12 -15.10 -10.60 -2.76
C VAL A 12 -14.05 -10.57 -3.87
N THR A 13 -13.62 -11.73 -4.37
CA THR A 13 -12.57 -11.86 -5.40
C THR A 13 -13.16 -12.28 -6.75
N PRO A 14 -12.73 -11.67 -7.87
CA PRO A 14 -13.07 -12.14 -9.21
C PRO A 14 -12.60 -13.57 -9.47
N THR A 15 -13.36 -14.35 -10.25
CA THR A 15 -13.13 -15.79 -10.42
C THR A 15 -11.86 -16.16 -11.19
N ARG A 16 -11.46 -15.35 -12.18
CA ARG A 16 -10.32 -15.64 -13.08
C ARG A 16 -8.97 -15.24 -12.50
N GLU A 17 -8.95 -14.19 -11.69
CA GLU A 17 -7.76 -13.63 -11.03
C GLU A 17 -7.56 -14.19 -9.61
N ARG A 18 -8.42 -15.15 -9.23
CA ARG A 18 -8.61 -15.58 -7.85
C ARG A 18 -7.35 -16.13 -7.21
N ASP A 19 -6.55 -16.91 -7.92
CA ASP A 19 -5.40 -17.59 -7.35
C ASP A 19 -4.30 -16.60 -6.94
N THR A 20 -3.91 -15.69 -7.83
CA THR A 20 -2.91 -14.65 -7.52
C THR A 20 -3.36 -13.76 -6.36
N ILE A 21 -4.62 -13.32 -6.40
CA ILE A 21 -5.19 -12.48 -5.34
C ILE A 21 -5.22 -13.26 -4.02
N THR A 22 -5.71 -14.50 -4.03
CA THR A 22 -5.81 -15.32 -2.81
C THR A 22 -4.45 -15.63 -2.21
N THR A 23 -3.44 -15.94 -3.05
CA THR A 23 -2.07 -16.16 -2.60
C THR A 23 -1.48 -14.91 -1.95
N ALA A 24 -1.64 -13.75 -2.58
CA ALA A 24 -1.18 -12.48 -2.00
C ALA A 24 -1.90 -12.15 -0.68
N LEU A 25 -3.21 -12.38 -0.59
CA LEU A 25 -3.98 -12.19 0.64
C LEU A 25 -3.54 -13.16 1.75
N ARG A 26 -3.20 -14.42 1.41
CA ARG A 26 -2.69 -15.40 2.37
C ARG A 26 -1.33 -15.01 2.95
N SER A 27 -0.46 -14.35 2.18
CA SER A 27 0.86 -13.93 2.66
C SER A 27 0.81 -13.02 3.90
N PHE A 28 -0.26 -12.22 4.07
CA PHE A 28 -0.44 -11.43 5.29
C PHE A 28 -0.55 -12.31 6.53
N SER A 29 -1.20 -13.47 6.40
CA SER A 29 -1.46 -14.36 7.53
C SER A 29 -0.23 -15.12 8.03
N GLU A 30 0.82 -15.17 7.20
CA GLU A 30 2.08 -15.86 7.48
C GLU A 30 2.99 -15.06 8.42
N SER A 31 2.82 -13.73 8.49
CA SER A 31 3.69 -12.85 9.30
C SER A 31 2.94 -11.81 10.12
N THR A 32 1.60 -11.81 10.06
CA THR A 32 0.74 -10.92 10.83
C THR A 32 -0.48 -11.66 11.37
N CYS A 33 -1.28 -11.00 12.22
CA CYS A 33 -2.58 -11.47 12.68
C CYS A 33 -3.75 -11.11 11.72
N ILE A 34 -3.47 -10.45 10.58
CA ILE A 34 -4.50 -10.10 9.60
C ILE A 34 -4.95 -11.37 8.86
N ARG A 35 -6.26 -11.56 8.70
CA ARG A 35 -6.84 -12.67 7.95
C ARG A 35 -7.86 -12.13 6.94
N PHE A 36 -7.62 -12.36 5.66
CA PHE A 36 -8.61 -12.07 4.64
C PHE A 36 -9.50 -13.30 4.41
N THR A 37 -10.81 -13.14 4.53
CA THR A 37 -11.76 -14.25 4.40
C THR A 37 -12.90 -13.91 3.44
N PRO A 38 -13.58 -14.89 2.84
CA PRO A 38 -14.71 -14.60 1.96
C PRO A 38 -15.84 -13.86 2.67
N GLN A 39 -16.34 -12.80 2.06
CA GLN A 39 -17.51 -12.08 2.57
C GLN A 39 -18.75 -12.97 2.59
N ARG A 40 -19.56 -12.86 3.66
CA ARG A 40 -20.87 -13.52 3.77
C ARG A 40 -21.99 -12.52 4.05
N ARG A 41 -22.09 -12.04 5.29
CA ARG A 41 -23.18 -11.15 5.76
C ARG A 41 -22.66 -9.89 6.46
N GLN A 42 -21.36 -9.70 6.49
CA GLN A 42 -20.76 -8.60 7.20
C GLN A 42 -20.99 -7.31 6.43
N ARG A 43 -21.34 -6.27 7.17
CA ARG A 43 -21.68 -4.96 6.64
C ARG A 43 -20.50 -4.28 5.99
N ASP A 44 -19.32 -4.37 6.61
CA ASP A 44 -18.11 -3.71 6.16
C ASP A 44 -17.17 -4.74 5.55
N PHE A 45 -16.74 -4.51 4.30
CA PHE A 45 -15.90 -5.45 3.56
C PHE A 45 -15.18 -4.75 2.41
N VAL A 46 -14.10 -5.37 1.93
CA VAL A 46 -13.39 -4.97 0.73
C VAL A 46 -14.00 -5.69 -0.48
N ASN A 47 -14.36 -4.92 -1.49
CA ASN A 47 -14.89 -5.41 -2.75
C ASN A 47 -13.82 -5.28 -3.82
N ILE A 48 -13.17 -6.39 -4.19
CA ILE A 48 -12.14 -6.36 -5.23
C ILE A 48 -12.81 -6.39 -6.60
N GLN A 49 -12.54 -5.37 -7.40
CA GLN A 49 -13.10 -5.19 -8.74
C GLN A 49 -11.99 -4.92 -9.75
N SER A 50 -12.24 -5.23 -11.01
CA SER A 50 -11.36 -4.82 -12.11
C SER A 50 -11.89 -3.53 -12.74
N LEU A 51 -11.48 -2.38 -12.19
CA LEU A 51 -11.79 -1.07 -12.74
C LEU A 51 -10.56 -0.46 -13.46
N GLY A 52 -10.56 0.85 -13.67
CA GLY A 52 -9.43 1.58 -14.26
C GLY A 52 -8.28 1.73 -13.26
N GLY A 53 -7.18 1.00 -13.47
CA GLY A 53 -5.97 1.10 -12.67
C GLY A 53 -6.00 0.30 -11.36
N CYS A 54 -4.98 0.55 -10.53
CA CYS A 54 -4.78 -0.07 -9.22
C CYS A 54 -5.01 1.01 -8.16
N TYR A 55 -5.97 0.82 -7.26
CA TYR A 55 -6.22 1.77 -6.18
C TYR A 55 -7.06 1.17 -5.06
N SER A 56 -6.99 1.81 -3.89
CA SER A 56 -7.74 1.46 -2.70
C SER A 56 -7.99 2.71 -1.85
N PHE A 57 -9.03 2.67 -1.02
CA PHE A 57 -9.22 3.67 0.03
C PHE A 57 -8.26 3.42 1.19
N ILE A 58 -7.84 4.51 1.84
CA ILE A 58 -6.97 4.41 3.02
C ILE A 58 -7.83 4.11 4.26
N GLY A 59 -7.62 2.94 4.83
CA GLY A 59 -8.31 2.46 6.03
C GLY A 59 -9.76 2.02 5.79
N ARG A 60 -10.42 1.64 6.89
CA ARG A 60 -11.82 1.21 6.88
C ARG A 60 -12.75 2.41 6.71
N ARG A 61 -13.54 2.40 5.61
CA ARG A 61 -14.52 3.46 5.29
C ARG A 61 -15.92 3.18 5.85
N GLY A 62 -16.17 1.94 6.28
CA GLY A 62 -17.50 1.44 6.62
C GLY A 62 -18.27 1.04 5.36
N ARG A 63 -19.17 0.05 5.49
CA ARG A 63 -19.87 -0.61 4.38
C ARG A 63 -18.88 -1.25 3.37
N SER A 64 -19.35 -1.53 2.16
CA SER A 64 -18.50 -1.98 1.06
C SER A 64 -17.55 -0.87 0.64
N GLN A 65 -16.25 -1.18 0.54
CA GLN A 65 -15.24 -0.29 -0.05
C GLN A 65 -14.51 -0.99 -1.20
N THR A 66 -14.36 -0.27 -2.31
CA THR A 66 -13.73 -0.83 -3.50
C THR A 66 -12.21 -0.86 -3.38
N VAL A 67 -11.63 -1.97 -3.81
CA VAL A 67 -10.22 -2.07 -4.20
C VAL A 67 -10.20 -2.41 -5.70
N SER A 68 -9.65 -1.52 -6.51
CA SER A 68 -9.49 -1.77 -7.94
C SER A 68 -8.18 -2.50 -8.19
N LEU A 69 -8.28 -3.68 -8.79
CA LEU A 69 -7.17 -4.42 -9.35
C LEU A 69 -7.51 -4.70 -10.81
N SER A 70 -7.13 -3.78 -11.70
CA SER A 70 -7.33 -3.97 -13.13
C SER A 70 -6.65 -5.26 -13.58
N ARG A 71 -7.41 -6.09 -14.30
CA ARG A 71 -6.91 -7.33 -14.94
C ARG A 71 -5.65 -7.08 -15.76
N ARG A 72 -5.56 -5.89 -16.36
CA ARG A 72 -4.38 -5.43 -17.08
C ARG A 72 -3.53 -4.59 -16.13
N GLY A 73 -2.44 -5.18 -15.64
CA GLY A 73 -1.37 -4.44 -14.97
C GLY A 73 -1.42 -4.39 -13.44
N CYS A 74 -2.47 -4.87 -12.77
CA CYS A 74 -2.55 -4.81 -11.29
C CYS A 74 -2.52 -6.17 -10.59
N VAL A 75 -2.75 -7.28 -11.29
CA VAL A 75 -2.87 -8.60 -10.68
C VAL A 75 -1.50 -9.25 -10.50
N PHE A 76 -0.66 -8.60 -9.69
CA PHE A 76 0.65 -9.10 -9.27
C PHE A 76 0.73 -9.11 -7.74
N PRO A 77 1.40 -10.09 -7.10
CA PRO A 77 1.38 -10.23 -5.64
C PRO A 77 1.72 -8.95 -4.88
N GLN A 78 2.76 -8.23 -5.28
CA GLN A 78 3.18 -6.97 -4.66
C GLN A 78 2.16 -5.83 -4.81
N ILE A 79 1.43 -5.77 -5.93
CA ILE A 79 0.40 -4.74 -6.13
C ILE A 79 -0.84 -5.09 -5.31
N VAL A 80 -1.22 -6.37 -5.25
CA VAL A 80 -2.30 -6.80 -4.36
C VAL A 80 -1.96 -6.45 -2.91
N GLN A 81 -0.75 -6.76 -2.45
CA GLN A 81 -0.29 -6.37 -1.10
C GLN A 81 -0.34 -4.85 -0.89
N HIS A 82 0.13 -4.05 -1.85
CA HIS A 82 0.10 -2.60 -1.80
C HIS A 82 -1.33 -2.04 -1.61
N GLU A 83 -2.28 -2.48 -2.43
CA GLU A 83 -3.66 -2.00 -2.33
C GLU A 83 -4.37 -2.45 -1.05
N MET A 84 -3.99 -3.63 -0.53
CA MET A 84 -4.52 -4.11 0.75
C MET A 84 -3.87 -3.41 1.95
N LEU A 85 -2.61 -2.97 1.85
CA LEU A 85 -1.99 -2.09 2.85
C LEU A 85 -2.69 -0.73 2.91
N HIS A 86 -3.07 -0.16 1.77
CA HIS A 86 -3.96 1.01 1.75
C HIS A 86 -5.27 0.72 2.50
N ALA A 87 -5.95 -0.39 2.18
CA ALA A 87 -7.20 -0.76 2.87
C ALA A 87 -7.01 -0.95 4.40
N LEU A 88 -5.82 -1.37 4.82
CA LEU A 88 -5.42 -1.49 6.23
C LEU A 88 -5.05 -0.16 6.90
N GLY A 89 -4.93 0.94 6.15
CA GLY A 89 -4.69 2.29 6.68
C GLY A 89 -3.30 2.86 6.41
N PHE A 90 -2.48 2.21 5.59
CA PHE A 90 -1.13 2.66 5.29
C PHE A 90 -1.11 3.63 4.11
N ASN A 91 -0.32 4.70 4.24
CA ASN A 91 -0.06 5.65 3.17
C ASN A 91 1.23 5.25 2.43
N HIS A 92 1.52 5.90 1.30
CA HIS A 92 2.78 5.70 0.59
C HIS A 92 3.99 6.16 1.41
N GLU A 93 5.10 5.45 1.30
CA GLU A 93 6.30 5.70 2.11
C GLU A 93 6.86 7.12 1.89
N GLN A 94 6.88 7.60 0.64
CA GLN A 94 7.40 8.94 0.30
C GLN A 94 6.52 10.11 0.81
N THR A 95 5.37 9.81 1.42
CA THR A 95 4.48 10.81 2.01
C THR A 95 4.69 10.98 3.52
N ARG A 96 5.52 10.13 4.15
CA ARG A 96 5.80 10.18 5.59
C ARG A 96 6.23 11.57 6.07
N SER A 97 5.90 11.88 7.31
CA SER A 97 6.22 13.14 7.99
C SER A 97 7.73 13.45 8.06
N ASP A 98 8.58 12.43 8.00
CA ASP A 98 10.05 12.52 8.03
C ASP A 98 10.70 12.35 6.66
N ARG A 99 9.93 12.18 5.57
CA ARG A 99 10.46 11.79 4.26
C ARG A 99 11.53 12.71 3.71
N ASP A 100 11.51 14.01 4.03
CA ASP A 100 12.49 14.99 3.52
C ASP A 100 13.91 14.76 4.07
N GLN A 101 14.08 13.89 5.07
CA GLN A 101 15.39 13.40 5.55
C GLN A 101 15.96 12.26 4.68
N HIS A 102 15.14 11.66 3.82
CA HIS A 102 15.44 10.43 3.08
C HIS A 102 15.29 10.58 1.57
N VAL A 103 14.36 11.40 1.11
CA VAL A 103 14.13 11.64 -0.32
C VAL A 103 13.91 13.12 -0.60
N ARG A 104 14.39 13.56 -1.76
CA ARG A 104 14.05 14.85 -2.34
C ARG A 104 13.01 14.66 -3.44
N ILE A 105 11.93 15.44 -3.38
CA ILE A 105 10.89 15.46 -4.42
C ILE A 105 11.19 16.57 -5.43
N LEU A 106 11.25 16.20 -6.71
CA LEU A 106 11.48 17.10 -7.83
C LEU A 106 10.15 17.41 -8.52
N LEU A 107 9.34 18.28 -7.91
CA LEU A 107 8.00 18.62 -8.41
C LEU A 107 8.01 19.19 -9.84
N ASN A 108 9.09 19.82 -10.27
CA ASN A 108 9.25 20.30 -11.65
C ASN A 108 9.25 19.17 -12.70
N ASN A 109 9.47 17.92 -12.30
CA ASN A 109 9.41 16.74 -13.16
C ASN A 109 8.06 16.03 -13.10
N VAL A 110 7.16 16.44 -12.21
CA VAL A 110 5.84 15.79 -12.02
C VAL A 110 4.84 16.28 -13.07
N ILE A 111 4.00 15.38 -13.57
CA ILE A 111 2.84 15.71 -14.43
C ILE A 111 1.98 16.76 -13.73
N ARG A 112 1.66 17.85 -14.44
CA ARG A 112 0.86 18.96 -13.91
C ARG A 112 -0.48 18.42 -13.36
N GLY A 113 -0.80 18.76 -12.12
CA GLY A 113 -1.99 18.28 -11.40
C GLY A 113 -1.77 17.04 -10.54
N GLN A 114 -0.66 16.32 -10.69
CA GLN A 114 -0.32 15.11 -9.93
C GLN A 114 0.59 15.36 -8.72
N GLU A 115 0.92 16.62 -8.43
CA GLU A 115 1.80 17.03 -7.32
C GLU A 115 1.22 16.63 -5.96
N HIS A 116 -0.10 16.49 -5.86
CA HIS A 116 -0.78 16.09 -4.63
C HIS A 116 -0.36 14.70 -4.14
N ASN A 117 0.04 13.79 -5.02
CA ASN A 117 0.53 12.45 -4.66
C ASN A 117 1.88 12.45 -3.91
N PHE A 118 2.60 13.58 -3.93
CA PHE A 118 3.89 13.76 -3.27
C PHE A 118 3.80 14.65 -2.04
N ARG A 119 2.59 15.08 -1.65
CA ARG A 119 2.40 15.90 -0.45
C ARG A 119 2.75 15.07 0.77
N ARG A 120 3.56 15.67 1.64
CA ARG A 120 3.84 15.13 2.95
C ARG A 120 2.56 15.16 3.79
N ILE A 121 2.32 14.11 4.56
CA ILE A 121 1.21 14.03 5.50
C ILE A 121 1.78 13.80 6.91
N ASN A 122 1.02 14.19 7.94
CA ASN A 122 1.40 13.94 9.32
C ASN A 122 1.14 12.46 9.68
N THR A 123 2.08 11.58 9.33
CA THR A 123 1.97 10.13 9.57
C THR A 123 2.30 9.76 11.01
N ASN A 124 1.56 8.79 11.56
CA ASN A 124 2.08 7.97 12.66
C ASN A 124 3.04 6.93 12.07
N ASN A 125 4.34 7.14 12.31
CA ASN A 125 5.41 6.28 11.78
C ASN A 125 5.57 4.95 12.54
N LEU A 126 4.76 4.74 13.60
CA LEU A 126 4.72 3.52 14.42
C LEU A 126 6.10 3.08 14.91
N GLY A 127 6.98 4.04 15.22
CA GLY A 127 8.34 3.78 15.72
C GLY A 127 9.23 3.01 14.75
N THR A 128 8.98 3.10 13.44
CA THR A 128 9.79 2.44 12.41
C THR A 128 10.56 3.47 11.57
N PRO A 129 11.77 3.14 11.12
CA PRO A 129 12.53 4.01 10.23
C PRO A 129 11.87 4.09 8.85
N TYR A 130 12.31 5.06 8.05
CA TYR A 130 11.97 5.16 6.64
C TYR A 130 12.53 3.97 5.87
N ASP A 131 11.74 3.38 4.98
CA ASP A 131 12.09 2.17 4.26
C ASP A 131 12.03 2.32 2.73
N TYR A 132 13.18 2.47 2.09
CA TYR A 132 13.30 2.54 0.64
C TYR A 132 12.79 1.28 -0.09
N ASN A 133 12.79 0.13 0.59
CA ASN A 133 12.34 -1.16 0.07
C ASN A 133 10.89 -1.48 0.43
N SER A 134 10.16 -0.56 1.07
CA SER A 134 8.73 -0.75 1.35
C SER A 134 7.96 -0.95 0.05
N VAL A 135 7.00 -1.88 0.05
CA VAL A 135 6.07 -2.05 -1.07
C VAL A 135 5.18 -0.83 -1.28
N MET A 136 5.10 0.06 -0.28
CA MET A 136 4.38 1.33 -0.31
C MET A 136 5.22 2.49 -0.87
N HIS A 137 6.48 2.29 -1.23
CA HIS A 137 7.32 3.36 -1.77
C HIS A 137 7.17 3.51 -3.28
N TYR A 138 6.90 4.72 -3.76
CA TYR A 138 6.89 5.00 -5.19
C TYR A 138 8.25 4.80 -5.87
N GLY A 139 8.21 4.43 -7.15
CA GLY A 139 9.40 4.39 -7.99
C GLY A 139 9.94 5.78 -8.32
N ARG A 140 11.23 5.83 -8.66
CA ARG A 140 11.98 7.06 -9.01
C ARG A 140 11.30 7.96 -10.04
N PHE A 141 10.56 7.37 -10.98
CA PHE A 141 9.94 8.06 -12.12
C PHE A 141 8.41 8.15 -12.01
N ALA A 142 7.85 7.89 -10.82
CA ALA A 142 6.41 7.97 -10.60
C ALA A 142 5.87 9.34 -11.05
N PHE A 143 4.82 9.34 -11.87
CA PHE A 143 4.20 10.55 -12.42
C PHE A 143 5.17 11.52 -13.12
N SER A 144 6.27 11.03 -13.71
CA SER A 144 7.20 11.87 -14.47
C SER A 144 6.58 12.35 -15.78
N ARG A 145 6.78 13.64 -16.11
CA ARG A 145 6.34 14.24 -17.39
C ARG A 145 7.41 14.29 -18.47
N ASN A 146 8.66 14.06 -18.11
CA ASN A 146 9.84 14.34 -18.94
C ASN A 146 10.90 13.23 -18.84
N ASN A 147 10.51 12.04 -18.39
CA ASN A 147 11.41 10.90 -18.13
C ASN A 147 12.56 11.19 -17.14
N GLN A 148 12.48 12.30 -16.40
CA GLN A 148 13.41 12.63 -15.32
C GLN A 148 12.86 12.17 -13.97
N PRO A 149 13.73 11.90 -12.98
CA PRO A 149 13.29 11.44 -11.67
C PRO A 149 12.39 12.46 -10.97
N THR A 150 11.31 11.98 -10.34
CA THR A 150 10.45 12.77 -9.46
C THR A 150 10.80 12.57 -7.99
N ILE A 151 11.43 11.44 -7.65
CA ILE A 151 11.91 11.10 -6.30
C ILE A 151 13.39 10.73 -6.37
N VAL A 152 14.23 11.41 -5.59
CA VAL A 152 15.68 11.13 -5.51
C VAL A 152 16.05 10.81 -4.06
N PRO A 153 16.51 9.58 -3.76
CA PRO A 153 17.02 9.24 -2.43
C PRO A 153 18.23 10.10 -2.02
N ILE A 154 18.37 10.35 -0.72
CA ILE A 154 19.47 11.09 -0.12
C ILE A 154 19.96 10.37 1.15
N PRO A 155 21.25 10.51 1.53
CA PRO A 155 22.31 11.18 0.77
C PRO A 155 22.78 10.39 -0.46
N ASN A 156 22.51 9.09 -0.51
CA ASN A 156 22.92 8.22 -1.61
C ASN A 156 21.81 8.09 -2.66
N GLN A 157 21.97 8.76 -3.81
CA GLN A 157 20.99 8.75 -4.90
C GLN A 157 20.86 7.39 -5.62
N ASN A 158 21.83 6.48 -5.42
CA ASN A 158 21.85 5.16 -6.06
C ASN A 158 20.97 4.13 -5.35
N VAL A 159 20.42 4.45 -4.18
CA VAL A 159 19.47 3.58 -3.48
C VAL A 159 18.27 3.25 -4.38
N SER A 160 17.92 1.97 -4.43
CA SER A 160 16.77 1.48 -5.19
C SER A 160 15.47 1.79 -4.44
N ILE A 161 14.46 2.26 -5.17
CA ILE A 161 13.12 2.57 -4.63
C ILE A 161 12.03 2.11 -5.60
N GLY A 162 10.89 1.68 -5.05
CA GLY A 162 9.72 1.22 -5.83
C GLY A 162 10.00 -0.01 -6.68
N ARG A 163 10.88 -0.90 -6.20
CA ARG A 163 11.22 -2.18 -6.84
C ARG A 163 10.83 -3.41 -6.00
N ALA A 164 10.14 -3.19 -4.88
CA ALA A 164 9.72 -4.25 -3.97
C ALA A 164 8.80 -5.25 -4.69
N THR A 165 9.06 -6.53 -4.47
CA THR A 165 8.25 -7.65 -4.98
C THR A 165 7.38 -8.29 -3.90
N GLN A 166 7.51 -7.81 -2.66
CA GLN A 166 6.71 -8.22 -1.50
C GLN A 166 6.79 -7.15 -0.41
N MET A 167 5.93 -7.26 0.61
CA MET A 167 6.04 -6.49 1.86
C MET A 167 7.44 -6.63 2.48
N SER A 168 8.01 -5.51 2.90
CA SER A 168 9.26 -5.51 3.65
C SER A 168 9.04 -5.92 5.11
N PRO A 169 10.12 -6.24 5.87
CA PRO A 169 10.03 -6.42 7.32
C PRO A 169 9.40 -5.21 8.04
N ASN A 170 9.65 -3.99 7.56
CA ASN A 170 9.05 -2.78 8.13
C ASN A 170 7.55 -2.66 7.81
N ASP A 171 7.12 -3.03 6.61
CA ASP A 171 5.68 -3.07 6.26
C ASP A 171 4.95 -4.02 7.22
N ILE A 172 5.48 -5.23 7.43
CA ILE A 172 4.94 -6.25 8.34
C ILE A 172 4.92 -5.75 9.79
N LEU A 173 6.03 -5.20 10.27
CA LEU A 173 6.15 -4.67 11.63
C LEU A 173 5.12 -3.56 11.90
N ARG A 174 4.89 -2.67 10.93
CA ARG A 174 3.89 -1.61 11.05
C ARG A 174 2.47 -2.17 11.13
N ILE A 175 2.15 -3.23 10.37
CA ILE A 175 0.86 -3.93 10.50
C ILE A 175 0.72 -4.48 11.92
N ASN A 176 1.73 -5.21 12.40
CA ASN A 176 1.68 -5.85 13.71
C ASN A 176 1.53 -4.84 14.84
N ARG A 177 2.26 -3.72 14.80
CA ARG A 177 2.13 -2.63 15.77
C ARG A 177 0.77 -1.93 15.71
N LEU A 178 0.25 -1.66 14.51
CA LEU A 178 -1.02 -0.96 14.36
C LEU A 178 -2.21 -1.82 14.84
N TYR A 179 -2.17 -3.12 14.58
CA TYR A 179 -3.26 -4.06 14.86
C TYR A 179 -3.05 -4.87 16.15
N GLY A 180 -1.96 -4.65 16.88
CA GLY A 180 -1.66 -5.34 18.14
C GLY A 180 -1.49 -6.85 17.96
N CYS A 181 -0.87 -7.27 16.86
CA CYS A 181 -0.57 -8.68 16.64
C CYS A 181 0.50 -9.15 17.65
N SER A 182 0.32 -10.35 18.22
CA SER A 182 1.36 -10.97 19.04
C SER A 182 2.61 -11.23 18.19
N GLU A 183 3.76 -10.77 18.68
CA GLU A 183 5.09 -11.04 18.10
C GLU A 183 5.61 -12.42 18.53
#